data_AF-A0A2S8B279-F1
#
_entry.id   AF-A0A2S8B279-F1
#
_cell.length_a   1.000
_cell.length_b   1.000
_cell.length_c   1.000
_cell.angle_alpha   90.00
_cell.angle_beta   90.00
_cell.angle_gamma   90.00
#
_symmetry.space_group_name_H-M   'P 1'
#
loop_
_entity.id
_entity.type
_entity.pdbx_description
1 polymer ?
#
loop_
_entity_poly.entity_id
_entity_poly.type
_entity_poly.pdbx_seq_one_letter_code
_entity_poly.pdbx_strand_id
1 'polypeptide(L)'
;MGGDCNTAFKGQIDVVFDAVTNVRRRCCDPYTGPIFSVSLDGTNLFEADGTLRLLPAWDIILHGGVHEFAATWDAVFKIRRRYSDILNEEYHGWIDHFGRWCADARSGIELTDITSVIAAIIQYSETILQEGMADTNFLRSATFTMLRRQIEADPDSDRVADWLKFLVAGFAPAVAA
;
A
#
# COMPACT_ATOMS: atom_id res chain seq x y z
N MET A 1 24.84 22.41 -31.05
CA MET A 1 24.20 21.11 -31.32
C MET A 1 23.71 20.56 -29.99
N GLY A 2 22.40 20.54 -29.74
CA GLY A 2 21.79 20.20 -28.45
C GLY A 2 20.54 19.33 -28.60
N GLY A 3 20.52 18.46 -29.63
CA GLY A 3 19.36 17.63 -29.98
C GLY A 3 19.35 16.23 -29.36
N ASP A 4 20.49 15.73 -28.87
CA ASP A 4 20.64 14.30 -28.58
C ASP A 4 20.30 13.91 -27.13
N CYS A 5 20.22 14.87 -26.21
CA CYS A 5 19.96 14.56 -24.80
C CYS A 5 18.47 14.24 -24.54
N ASN A 6 17.57 14.83 -25.33
CA ASN A 6 16.13 14.61 -25.16
C ASN A 6 15.63 13.41 -25.95
N THR A 7 16.17 13.13 -27.13
CA THR A 7 15.64 12.09 -28.02
C THR A 7 16.00 10.68 -27.55
N ALA A 8 17.19 10.51 -26.95
CA ALA A 8 17.61 9.24 -26.36
C ALA A 8 16.81 8.86 -25.10
N PHE A 9 16.30 9.84 -24.35
CA PHE A 9 15.49 9.62 -23.15
C PHE A 9 13.97 9.66 -23.41
N LYS A 10 13.50 10.32 -24.47
CA LYS A 10 12.07 10.50 -24.81
C LYS A 10 11.47 9.43 -25.72
N GLY A 11 12.25 8.42 -26.11
CA GLY A 11 11.86 7.48 -27.17
C GLY A 11 10.89 6.36 -26.79
N GLN A 12 10.28 6.30 -25.60
CA GLN A 12 9.55 5.07 -25.20
C GLN A 12 8.03 5.16 -25.03
N ILE A 13 7.41 6.32 -24.81
CA ILE A 13 5.94 6.40 -24.65
C ILE A 13 5.41 7.74 -25.18
N ASP A 14 4.44 7.70 -26.11
CA ASP A 14 3.70 8.90 -26.54
C ASP A 14 2.77 9.36 -25.41
N VAL A 15 3.08 10.53 -24.86
CA VAL A 15 2.36 11.15 -23.75
C VAL A 15 1.11 11.92 -24.23
N VAL A 16 1.02 12.23 -25.52
CA VAL A 16 -0.05 13.03 -26.12
C VAL A 16 -1.11 12.14 -26.76
N PHE A 17 -0.71 11.08 -27.46
CA PHE A 17 -1.62 10.16 -28.14
C PHE A 17 -1.55 8.76 -27.55
N ASP A 18 -2.71 8.11 -27.54
CA ASP A 18 -2.78 6.70 -27.18
C ASP A 18 -2.24 5.82 -28.30
N ALA A 19 -1.28 4.94 -27.97
CA ALA A 19 -0.58 4.13 -28.97
C ALA A 19 -1.48 3.09 -29.66
N VAL A 20 -2.60 2.71 -29.02
CA VAL A 20 -3.52 1.68 -29.56
C VAL A 20 -4.63 2.34 -30.37
N THR A 21 -5.26 3.37 -29.82
CA THR A 21 -6.44 4.02 -30.41
C THR A 21 -6.09 5.21 -31.30
N ASN A 22 -4.85 5.72 -31.23
CA ASN A 22 -4.37 6.92 -31.92
C ASN A 22 -5.21 8.19 -31.59
N VAL A 23 -5.93 8.18 -30.48
CA VAL A 23 -6.71 9.32 -29.98
C VAL A 23 -5.89 10.11 -28.97
N ARG A 24 -6.08 11.43 -28.91
CA ARG A 24 -5.42 12.28 -27.92
C ARG A 24 -5.81 11.85 -26.51
N ARG A 25 -4.81 11.55 -25.68
CA ARG A 25 -5.01 11.14 -24.28
C ARG A 25 -5.70 12.24 -23.50
N ARG A 26 -6.64 11.84 -22.65
CA ARG A 26 -7.27 12.72 -21.67
C ARG A 26 -6.32 12.84 -20.47
N CYS A 27 -5.96 14.07 -20.09
CA CYS A 27 -5.14 14.33 -18.92
C CYS A 27 -5.77 15.43 -18.06
N CYS A 28 -5.37 15.49 -16.79
CA CYS A 28 -5.75 16.56 -15.88
C CYS A 28 -4.52 17.31 -15.38
N ASP A 29 -4.71 18.57 -15.00
CA ASP A 29 -3.69 19.39 -14.35
C ASP A 29 -3.32 18.77 -13.00
N PRO A 30 -2.05 18.46 -12.71
CA PRO A 30 -1.66 17.89 -11.42
C PRO A 30 -1.81 18.85 -10.22
N TYR A 31 -1.94 20.17 -10.46
CA TYR A 31 -2.06 21.17 -9.40
C TYR A 31 -3.50 21.59 -9.10
N THR A 32 -4.40 21.44 -10.08
CA THR A 32 -5.81 21.86 -9.95
C THR A 32 -6.81 20.76 -10.34
N GLY A 33 -6.31 19.63 -10.85
CA GLY A 33 -7.11 18.50 -11.27
C GLY A 33 -7.62 17.64 -10.12
N PRO A 34 -8.32 16.54 -10.44
CA PRO A 34 -8.90 15.68 -9.43
C PRO A 34 -7.84 15.08 -8.52
N ILE A 35 -8.17 15.03 -7.23
CA ILE A 35 -7.37 14.32 -6.23
C ILE A 35 -7.64 12.83 -6.39
N PHE A 36 -6.58 12.05 -6.58
CA PHE A 36 -6.63 10.60 -6.57
C PHE A 36 -6.16 10.06 -5.23
N SER A 37 -6.84 9.05 -4.71
CA SER A 37 -6.39 8.26 -3.56
C SER A 37 -6.06 6.84 -3.99
N VAL A 38 -5.22 6.16 -3.21
CA VAL A 38 -4.85 4.75 -3.46
C VAL A 38 -5.62 3.85 -2.52
N SER A 39 -6.17 2.76 -3.05
CA SER A 39 -6.70 1.62 -2.31
C SER A 39 -5.94 0.37 -2.70
N LEU A 40 -5.80 -0.55 -1.73
CA LEU A 40 -5.21 -1.87 -1.91
C LEU A 40 -6.23 -2.99 -1.65
N ASP A 41 -7.53 -2.70 -1.63
CA ASP A 41 -8.57 -3.61 -1.11
C ASP A 41 -8.62 -4.98 -1.80
N GLY A 42 -8.29 -5.06 -3.08
CA GLY A 42 -8.28 -6.32 -3.84
C GLY A 42 -6.98 -7.13 -3.72
N THR A 43 -6.04 -6.69 -2.88
CA THR A 43 -4.74 -7.34 -2.72
C THR A 43 -4.90 -8.71 -2.08
N ASN A 44 -4.24 -9.72 -2.63
CA ASN A 44 -4.22 -11.06 -2.05
C ASN A 44 -2.94 -11.27 -1.23
N LEU A 45 -3.08 -11.54 0.08
CA LEU A 45 -1.98 -11.83 0.99
C LEU A 45 -1.53 -13.29 0.96
N PHE A 46 -2.31 -14.18 0.33
CA PHE A 46 -2.20 -15.61 0.52
C PHE A 46 -1.88 -16.38 -0.76
N GLU A 47 -1.10 -17.44 -0.63
CA GLU A 47 -0.91 -18.45 -1.66
C GLU A 47 -2.13 -19.39 -1.74
N ALA A 48 -2.22 -20.14 -2.83
CA ALA A 48 -3.34 -21.06 -3.07
C ALA A 48 -3.45 -22.19 -2.04
N ASP A 49 -2.35 -22.50 -1.34
CA ASP A 49 -2.27 -23.52 -0.29
C ASP A 49 -2.68 -22.99 1.10
N GLY A 50 -3.02 -21.71 1.21
CA GLY A 50 -3.33 -21.12 2.50
C GLY A 50 -2.09 -20.80 3.35
N THR A 51 -0.93 -20.55 2.72
CA THR A 51 0.21 -19.87 3.37
C THR A 51 0.28 -18.38 3.03
N LEU A 52 0.93 -17.58 3.86
CA LEU A 52 1.17 -16.16 3.57
C LEU A 52 2.20 -16.04 2.46
N ARG A 53 1.92 -15.15 1.50
CA ARG A 53 2.88 -14.77 0.50
C ARG A 53 4.05 -14.05 1.15
N LEU A 54 5.26 -14.28 0.63
CA LEU A 54 6.41 -13.44 0.99
C LEU A 54 6.11 -11.98 0.66
N LEU A 55 5.54 -11.74 -0.53
CA LEU A 55 5.05 -10.42 -0.95
C LEU A 55 3.59 -10.54 -1.39
N PRO A 56 2.69 -9.66 -0.91
CA PRO A 56 1.32 -9.62 -1.37
C PRO A 56 1.20 -9.47 -2.89
N ALA A 57 0.17 -10.08 -3.48
CA ALA A 57 -0.22 -9.80 -4.85
C ALA A 57 -1.04 -8.50 -4.86
N TRP A 58 -0.33 -7.38 -4.95
CA TRP A 58 -0.90 -6.03 -4.86
C TRP A 58 -1.94 -5.74 -5.94
N ASP A 59 -3.16 -5.38 -5.51
CA ASP A 59 -4.17 -4.78 -6.39
C ASP A 59 -4.28 -3.29 -6.08
N ILE A 60 -3.58 -2.47 -6.88
CA ILE A 60 -3.43 -1.04 -6.63
C ILE A 60 -4.52 -0.28 -7.38
N ILE A 61 -5.59 0.09 -6.68
CA ILE A 61 -6.72 0.83 -7.26
C ILE A 61 -6.54 2.33 -7.01
N LEU A 62 -6.65 3.13 -8.08
CA LEU A 62 -6.68 4.59 -7.98
C LEU A 62 -8.15 5.04 -7.94
N HIS A 63 -8.58 5.59 -6.80
CA HIS A 63 -9.91 6.15 -6.60
C HIS A 63 -9.92 7.66 -6.83
N GLY A 64 -11.05 8.18 -7.27
CA GLY A 64 -11.23 9.61 -7.55
C GLY A 64 -11.05 9.96 -9.03
N GLY A 65 -11.35 11.22 -9.35
CA GLY A 65 -11.23 11.78 -10.69
C GLY A 65 -12.01 11.05 -11.78
N VAL A 66 -11.65 11.35 -13.04
CA VAL A 66 -12.15 10.63 -14.22
C VAL A 66 -11.20 9.47 -14.48
N HIS A 67 -11.74 8.25 -14.59
CA HIS A 67 -10.96 7.01 -14.77
C HIS A 67 -9.93 7.10 -15.91
N GLU A 68 -10.29 7.76 -17.02
CA GLU A 68 -9.41 7.96 -18.19
C GLU A 68 -8.13 8.76 -17.87
N PHE A 69 -8.17 9.66 -16.88
CA PHE A 69 -6.99 10.42 -16.44
C PHE A 69 -6.03 9.53 -15.66
N ALA A 70 -6.55 8.72 -14.72
CA ALA A 70 -5.74 7.75 -13.98
C ALA A 70 -5.13 6.69 -14.91
N ALA A 71 -5.88 6.24 -15.91
CA ALA A 71 -5.39 5.30 -16.93
C ALA A 71 -4.26 5.91 -17.77
N THR A 72 -4.38 7.19 -18.14
CA THR A 72 -3.31 7.92 -18.85
C THR A 72 -2.05 8.04 -17.99
N TRP A 73 -2.20 8.36 -16.71
CA TRP A 73 -1.07 8.46 -15.80
C TRP A 73 -0.37 7.12 -15.60
N ASP A 74 -1.13 6.03 -15.44
CA ASP A 74 -0.54 4.71 -15.33
C ASP A 74 0.13 4.27 -16.64
N ALA A 75 -0.47 4.57 -17.79
CA ALA A 75 0.13 4.26 -19.09
C ALA A 75 1.48 4.95 -19.31
N VAL A 76 1.58 6.24 -18.94
CA VAL A 76 2.75 7.10 -19.17
C VAL A 76 3.81 6.94 -18.08
N PHE A 77 3.41 7.00 -16.81
CA PHE A 77 4.34 7.04 -15.68
C PHE A 77 4.49 5.69 -14.97
N LYS A 78 3.74 4.66 -15.39
CA LYS A 78 3.75 3.32 -14.78
C LYS A 78 3.52 3.38 -13.27
N ILE A 79 2.55 4.21 -12.84
CA ILE A 79 2.32 4.52 -11.43
C ILE A 79 2.08 3.25 -10.61
N ARG A 80 1.24 2.32 -11.09
CA ARG A 80 0.96 1.07 -10.36
C ARG A 80 2.21 0.24 -10.19
N ARG A 81 3.06 0.13 -11.22
CA ARG A 81 4.35 -0.55 -11.12
C ARG A 81 5.24 0.10 -10.06
N ARG A 82 5.41 1.42 -10.12
CA ARG A 82 6.25 2.16 -9.16
C ARG A 82 5.75 2.02 -7.72
N TYR A 83 4.44 2.04 -7.52
CA TYR A 83 3.85 1.84 -6.20
C TYR A 83 4.03 0.39 -5.74
N SER A 84 3.89 -0.60 -6.63
CA SER A 84 4.20 -2.00 -6.30
C SER A 84 5.67 -2.18 -5.92
N ASP A 85 6.60 -1.49 -6.58
CA ASP A 85 8.03 -1.57 -6.25
C ASP A 85 8.29 -1.03 -4.84
N ILE A 86 7.69 0.11 -4.48
CA ILE A 86 7.77 0.69 -3.13
C ILE A 86 7.11 -0.24 -2.10
N LEU A 87 5.92 -0.77 -2.40
CA LEU A 87 5.23 -1.70 -1.51
C LEU A 87 6.09 -2.94 -1.25
N ASN A 88 6.73 -3.50 -2.28
CA ASN A 88 7.60 -4.66 -2.12
C ASN A 88 8.84 -4.36 -1.26
N GLU A 89 9.42 -3.18 -1.41
CA GLU A 89 10.61 -2.76 -0.66
C GLU A 89 10.30 -2.49 0.82
N GLU A 90 9.18 -1.81 1.08
CA GLU A 90 8.89 -1.23 2.38
C GLU A 90 7.94 -2.08 3.26
N TYR A 91 7.15 -2.97 2.65
CA TYR A 91 6.07 -3.69 3.33
C TYR A 91 6.53 -4.38 4.61
N HIS A 92 7.59 -5.20 4.54
CA HIS A 92 8.10 -5.90 5.72
C HIS A 92 8.56 -4.94 6.82
N GLY A 93 9.21 -3.83 6.44
CA GLY A 93 9.64 -2.80 7.38
C GLY A 93 8.45 -2.16 8.11
N TRP A 94 7.36 -1.90 7.40
CA TRP A 94 6.14 -1.33 8.00
C TRP A 94 5.43 -2.31 8.93
N ILE A 95 5.36 -3.58 8.55
CA ILE A 95 4.76 -4.66 9.34
C ILE A 95 5.59 -4.94 10.60
N ASP A 96 6.91 -5.03 10.49
CA ASP A 96 7.82 -5.17 11.63
C ASP A 96 7.73 -3.99 12.58
N HIS A 97 7.66 -2.77 12.05
CA HIS A 97 7.49 -1.57 12.86
C HIS A 97 6.16 -1.61 13.64
N PHE A 98 5.07 -2.03 13.00
CA PHE A 98 3.79 -2.25 13.69
C PHE A 98 3.93 -3.32 14.78
N GLY A 99 4.57 -4.45 14.46
CA GLY A 99 4.80 -5.55 15.39
C GLY A 99 5.55 -5.11 16.65
N ARG A 100 6.65 -4.39 16.47
CA ARG A 100 7.47 -3.83 17.57
C ARG A 100 6.71 -2.76 18.36
N TRP A 101 5.93 -1.93 17.69
CA TRP A 101 5.11 -0.92 18.36
C TRP A 101 4.06 -1.58 19.26
N CYS A 102 3.36 -2.61 18.80
CA CYS A 102 2.42 -3.37 19.64
C CYS A 102 3.13 -4.08 20.80
N ALA A 103 4.33 -4.62 20.58
CA ALA A 103 5.10 -5.32 21.61
C ALA A 103 5.73 -4.39 22.66
N ASP A 104 5.81 -3.08 22.40
CA ASP A 104 6.30 -2.10 23.37
C ASP A 104 5.27 -1.93 24.49
N ALA A 105 5.68 -2.18 25.73
CA ALA A 105 4.82 -2.04 26.91
C ALA A 105 4.20 -0.62 27.04
N ARG A 106 4.82 0.41 26.46
CA ARG A 106 4.30 1.78 26.43
C ARG A 106 3.10 1.96 25.51
N SER A 107 2.90 1.05 24.55
CA SER A 107 1.74 1.09 23.64
C SER A 107 0.43 0.72 24.36
N GLY A 108 0.51 -0.11 25.41
CA GLY A 108 -0.65 -0.65 26.12
C GLY A 108 -1.51 -1.60 25.28
N ILE A 109 -0.98 -2.11 24.17
CA ILE A 109 -1.69 -2.97 23.21
C ILE A 109 -1.54 -4.44 23.61
N GLU A 110 -2.65 -5.17 23.67
CA GLU A 110 -2.65 -6.64 23.78
C GLU A 110 -3.49 -7.25 22.66
N LEU A 111 -2.84 -8.06 21.81
CA LEU A 111 -3.49 -8.70 20.65
C LEU A 111 -4.08 -10.07 21.03
N THR A 112 -5.17 -10.08 21.79
CA THR A 112 -5.85 -11.30 22.24
C THR A 112 -6.91 -11.80 21.26
N ASP A 113 -7.64 -10.90 20.59
CA ASP A 113 -8.74 -11.23 19.70
C ASP A 113 -8.76 -10.33 18.44
N ILE A 114 -9.67 -10.61 17.51
CA ILE A 114 -9.82 -9.81 16.28
C ILE A 114 -10.10 -8.34 16.57
N THR A 115 -10.90 -8.06 17.58
CA THR A 115 -11.29 -6.68 17.92
C THR A 115 -10.08 -5.90 18.39
N SER A 116 -9.22 -6.51 19.20
CA SER A 116 -8.00 -5.87 19.67
C SER A 116 -6.96 -5.69 18.55
N VAL A 117 -6.90 -6.59 17.57
CA VAL A 117 -6.11 -6.39 16.33
C VAL A 117 -6.62 -5.20 15.53
N ILE A 118 -7.93 -5.10 15.29
CA ILE A 118 -8.53 -3.95 14.58
C ILE A 118 -8.24 -2.65 15.33
N ALA A 119 -8.45 -2.64 16.65
CA ALA A 119 -8.19 -1.47 17.50
C ALA A 119 -6.72 -1.04 17.43
N ALA A 120 -5.79 -1.98 17.45
CA ALA A 120 -4.36 -1.71 17.32
C ALA A 120 -4.01 -1.07 15.97
N ILE A 121 -4.58 -1.58 14.87
CA ILE A 121 -4.36 -1.01 13.54
C ILE A 121 -4.89 0.43 13.47
N ILE A 122 -6.08 0.69 14.04
CA ILE A 122 -6.67 2.03 14.09
C ILE A 122 -5.76 2.97 14.89
N GLN A 123 -5.38 2.60 16.11
CA GLN A 123 -4.54 3.43 16.97
C GLN A 123 -3.18 3.69 16.34
N TYR A 124 -2.55 2.69 15.73
CA TYR A 124 -1.30 2.86 15.00
C TYR A 124 -1.45 3.84 13.82
N SER A 125 -2.57 3.75 13.10
CA SER A 125 -2.85 4.65 11.97
C SER A 125 -3.06 6.10 12.43
N GLU A 126 -3.68 6.31 13.58
CA GLU A 126 -3.93 7.65 14.13
C GLU A 126 -2.68 8.27 14.77
N THR A 127 -1.79 7.46 15.35
CA THR A 127 -0.62 7.93 16.11
C THR A 127 0.64 8.00 15.27
N ILE A 128 0.99 6.92 14.56
CA ILE A 128 2.27 6.79 13.85
C ILE A 128 2.19 7.33 12.42
N LEU A 129 1.06 7.15 11.73
CA LEU A 129 0.95 7.57 10.33
C LEU A 129 0.69 9.08 10.17
N GLN A 130 0.21 9.76 11.20
CA GLN A 130 0.06 11.23 11.18
C GLN A 130 1.38 11.98 11.41
N GLU A 131 2.37 11.37 12.06
CA GLU A 131 3.62 12.04 12.45
C GLU A 131 4.68 12.13 11.32
N GLY A 132 4.40 11.65 10.09
CA GLY A 132 5.38 11.66 9.00
C GLY A 132 4.98 12.48 7.78
N MET A 133 5.84 13.42 7.38
CA MET A 133 5.88 13.98 6.01
C MET A 133 6.73 13.08 5.08
N ALA A 134 6.55 11.75 5.15
CA ALA A 134 7.26 10.84 4.25
C ALA A 134 6.43 10.64 2.97
N ASP A 135 7.09 10.75 1.81
CA ASP A 135 6.47 10.67 0.48
C ASP A 135 5.68 9.37 0.23
N THR A 136 5.88 8.32 1.04
CA THR A 136 5.22 7.00 0.92
C THR A 136 4.14 6.75 1.96
N ASN A 137 3.85 7.69 2.88
CA ASN A 137 2.89 7.48 3.96
C ASN A 137 1.47 7.18 3.47
N PHE A 138 1.10 7.64 2.27
CA PHE A 138 -0.18 7.28 1.67
C PHE A 138 -0.26 5.78 1.32
N LEU A 139 0.84 5.15 0.88
CA LEU A 139 0.90 3.70 0.60
C LEU A 139 0.90 2.91 1.91
N ARG A 140 1.63 3.38 2.92
CA ARG A 140 1.61 2.77 4.25
C ARG A 140 0.21 2.82 4.84
N SER A 141 -0.47 3.96 4.77
CA SER A 141 -1.87 4.13 5.20
C SER A 141 -2.83 3.22 4.42
N ALA A 142 -2.67 3.15 3.10
CA ALA A 142 -3.46 2.23 2.27
C ALA A 142 -3.23 0.75 2.67
N THR A 143 -2.00 0.38 3.06
CA THR A 143 -1.65 -0.97 3.53
C THR A 143 -2.37 -1.32 4.83
N PHE A 144 -2.31 -0.45 5.84
CA PHE A 144 -2.99 -0.71 7.12
C PHE A 144 -4.53 -0.64 6.99
N THR A 145 -5.03 0.19 6.08
CA THR A 145 -6.46 0.21 5.73
C THR A 145 -6.90 -1.11 5.08
N MET A 146 -6.09 -1.64 4.15
CA MET A 146 -6.34 -2.94 3.52
C MET A 146 -6.33 -4.07 4.55
N LEU A 147 -5.32 -4.13 5.43
CA LEU A 147 -5.25 -5.16 6.48
C LEU A 147 -6.49 -5.14 7.37
N ARG A 148 -6.89 -3.95 7.83
CA ARG A 148 -8.09 -3.79 8.63
C ARG A 148 -9.34 -4.29 7.90
N ARG A 149 -9.51 -3.93 6.63
CA ARG A 149 -10.67 -4.34 5.82
C ARG A 149 -10.71 -5.85 5.58
N GLN A 150 -9.56 -6.48 5.36
CA GLN A 150 -9.49 -7.94 5.24
C GLN A 150 -9.89 -8.62 6.54
N ILE A 151 -9.54 -8.06 7.70
CA ILE A 151 -10.00 -8.58 8.99
C ILE A 151 -11.51 -8.33 9.19
N GLU A 152 -12.04 -7.20 8.74
CA GLU A 152 -13.45 -6.83 8.94
C GLU A 152 -14.43 -7.55 7.98
N ALA A 153 -14.01 -7.86 6.75
CA ALA A 153 -14.93 -8.20 5.66
C ALA A 153 -14.60 -9.48 4.87
N ASP A 154 -13.44 -10.11 5.10
CA ASP A 154 -12.98 -11.25 4.31
C ASP A 154 -13.21 -12.59 5.03
N PRO A 155 -13.57 -13.69 4.35
CA PRO A 155 -13.54 -15.04 4.92
C PRO A 155 -12.20 -15.45 5.55
N ASP A 156 -11.08 -14.82 5.15
CA ASP A 156 -9.76 -15.06 5.75
C ASP A 156 -9.46 -14.16 6.98
N SER A 157 -10.48 -13.54 7.59
CA SER A 157 -10.33 -12.58 8.71
C SER A 157 -9.50 -13.13 9.88
N ASP A 158 -9.82 -14.35 10.32
CA ASP A 158 -9.14 -15.03 11.44
C ASP A 158 -7.65 -15.22 11.14
N ARG A 159 -7.34 -15.54 9.88
CA ARG A 159 -5.99 -15.88 9.45
C ARG A 159 -5.08 -14.65 9.38
N VAL A 160 -5.58 -13.53 8.86
CA VAL A 160 -4.83 -12.25 8.89
C VAL A 160 -4.61 -11.81 10.33
N ALA A 161 -5.64 -11.91 11.18
CA ALA A 161 -5.54 -11.54 12.58
C ALA A 161 -4.53 -12.42 13.33
N ASP A 162 -4.60 -13.74 13.17
CA ASP A 162 -3.70 -14.69 13.83
C ASP A 162 -2.25 -14.53 13.38
N TRP A 163 -2.03 -14.19 12.11
CA TRP A 163 -0.69 -13.83 11.63
C TRP A 163 -0.14 -12.59 12.33
N LEU A 164 -0.93 -11.52 12.45
CA LEU A 164 -0.50 -10.30 13.15
C LEU A 164 -0.24 -10.56 14.64
N LYS A 165 -1.06 -11.41 15.29
CA LYS A 165 -0.81 -11.85 16.67
C LYS A 165 0.52 -12.61 16.78
N PHE A 166 0.77 -13.55 15.86
CA PHE A 166 2.01 -14.32 15.83
C PHE A 166 3.24 -13.43 15.63
N LEU A 167 3.15 -12.46 14.71
CA LEU A 167 4.18 -11.46 14.46
C LEU A 167 4.52 -10.68 15.75
N VAL A 168 3.52 -10.13 16.43
CA VAL A 168 3.71 -9.36 17.67
C VAL A 168 4.32 -10.23 18.78
N ALA A 169 3.85 -11.47 18.93
CA ALA A 169 4.42 -12.42 19.88
C ALA A 169 5.92 -12.69 19.62
N GLY A 170 6.35 -12.67 18.36
CA GLY A 170 7.76 -12.80 17.98
C GLY A 170 8.64 -11.61 18.40
N PHE A 171 8.05 -10.44 18.67
CA PHE A 171 8.76 -9.25 19.16
C PHE A 171 8.63 -9.04 20.67
N ALA A 172 7.74 -9.76 21.36
CA ALA A 172 7.61 -9.66 22.80
C ALA A 172 8.91 -10.11 23.48
N PRO A 173 9.41 -9.38 24.49
CA PRO A 173 10.59 -9.80 25.22
C PRO A 173 10.33 -11.17 25.86
N ALA A 174 11.25 -12.11 25.70
CA ALA A 174 11.19 -13.38 26.40
C ALA A 174 11.07 -13.08 27.90
N VAL A 175 9.96 -13.47 28.50
CA VAL A 175 9.73 -13.31 29.94
C VAL A 175 10.86 -14.05 30.64
N ALA A 176 11.80 -13.30 31.22
CA ALA A 176 12.85 -13.86 32.04
C ALA A 176 12.18 -14.48 33.27
N ALA A 177 12.14 -15.81 33.30
CA ALA A 177 11.72 -16.60 34.46
C ALA A 177 12.77 -16.55 35.57
#